data_AF-A0AA37V0X8-F1
#
_entry.id   AF-A0AA37V0X8-F1
#
_cell.length_a   1.000
_cell.length_b   1.000
_cell.length_c   1.000
_cell.angle_alpha   90.00
_cell.angle_beta   90.00
_cell.angle_gamma   90.00
#
_symmetry.space_group_name_H-M   'P 1'
#
loop_
_entity.id
_entity.type
_entity.pdbx_description
1 polymer ?
#
loop_
_entity_poly.entity_id
_entity_poly.type
_entity_poly.pdbx_seq_one_letter_code
_entity_poly.pdbx_strand_id
1 'polypeptide(L)' 'MAHASTKAIVSHAVSHGVSATDDAMQELQKGIWKSEDLKTGLASLASAGPGAARFEGR' A
#
# COMPACT_ATOMS: atom_id res chain seq x y z
N MET A 1 -1.67 5.64 4.68
CA MET A 1 -0.64 4.58 4.90
C MET A 1 -0.02 4.02 3.61
N ALA A 2 -0.77 3.86 2.52
CA ALA A 2 -0.28 3.23 1.29
C ALA A 2 1.02 3.85 0.73
N HIS A 3 1.09 5.17 0.60
CA HIS A 3 2.30 5.85 0.11
C HIS A 3 3.54 5.64 0.99
N ALA A 4 3.37 5.41 2.30
CA ALA A 4 4.49 5.13 3.19
C ALA A 4 5.08 3.74 2.91
N SER A 5 4.23 2.72 2.75
CA SER A 5 4.67 1.39 2.31
C SER A 5 5.32 1.41 0.93
N THR A 6 4.78 2.18 -0.03
CA THR A 6 5.41 2.34 -1.35
C THR A 6 6.82 2.91 -1.22
N LYS A 7 7.01 3.97 -0.41
CA LYS A 7 8.33 4.55 -0.17
C LYS A 7 9.27 3.55 0.52
N ALA A 8 8.77 2.77 1.47
CA ALA A 8 9.57 1.75 2.15
C ALA A 8 10.05 0.65 1.18
N ILE A 9 9.18 0.16 0.29
CA ILE A 9 9.53 -0.80 -0.76
C ILE A 9 10.59 -0.22 -1.70
N VAL A 10 10.41 1.02 -2.17
CA VAL A 10 11.39 1.68 -3.06
C VAL A 10 12.74 1.86 -2.35
N SER A 11 12.74 2.35 -1.10
CA SER A 11 13.96 2.50 -0.31
C SER A 11 14.68 1.18 -0.09
N HIS A 12 13.93 0.10 0.15
CA HIS A 12 14.49 -1.24 0.30
C HIS A 12 15.11 -1.75 -1.01
N ALA A 13 14.43 -1.56 -2.15
CA ALA A 13 14.94 -1.94 -3.47
C ALA A 13 16.22 -1.19 -3.85
N VAL A 14 16.28 0.11 -3.55
CA VAL A 14 17.49 0.92 -3.78
C VAL A 14 18.68 0.41 -2.96
N SER A 15 18.43 -0.07 -1.73
CA SER A 15 19.49 -0.46 -0.79
C SER A 15 19.91 -1.92 -0.93
N HIS A 16 19.01 -2.81 -1.33
CA HIS A 16 19.21 -4.27 -1.27
C HIS A 16 18.96 -4.98 -2.61
N GLY A 17 18.50 -4.26 -3.63
CA GLY A 17 18.11 -4.83 -4.91
C GLY A 17 16.71 -5.45 -4.91
N VAL A 18 16.26 -5.83 -6.10
CA VAL A 18 14.88 -6.29 -6.34
C VAL A 18 14.62 -7.63 -5.64
N SER A 19 15.48 -8.64 -5.82
CA SER A 19 15.25 -9.97 -5.25
C SER A 19 15.07 -9.95 -3.72
N ALA A 20 15.92 -9.24 -2.99
CA ALA A 20 15.79 -9.10 -1.54
C ALA A 20 14.53 -8.31 -1.14
N THR A 21 14.06 -7.42 -2.01
CA THR A 21 12.83 -6.65 -1.76
C THR A 21 11.58 -7.48 -2.01
N ASP A 22 11.61 -8.39 -2.98
CA ASP A 22 10.52 -9.34 -3.20
C ASP A 22 10.28 -10.21 -1.95
N ASP A 23 11.36 -10.67 -1.32
CA ASP A 23 11.29 -11.41 -0.05
C ASP A 23 10.73 -10.56 1.11
N ALA A 24 11.07 -9.27 1.16
CA ALA A 24 10.61 -8.34 2.19
C ALA A 24 9.21 -7.76 1.93
N MET A 25 8.67 -7.91 0.71
CA MET A 25 7.49 -7.20 0.21
C MET A 25 6.27 -7.40 1.13
N GLN A 26 6.06 -8.64 1.59
CA GLN A 26 4.91 -8.99 2.44
C GLN A 26 4.90 -8.19 3.75
N GLU A 27 6.04 -8.06 4.41
CA GLU A 27 6.12 -7.34 5.69
C GLU A 27 6.01 -5.83 5.47
N LEU A 28 6.66 -5.29 4.43
CA LEU A 28 6.65 -3.86 4.10
C LEU A 28 5.24 -3.31 3.78
N GLN A 29 4.37 -4.14 3.20
CA GLN A 29 2.99 -3.77 2.85
C GLN A 29 1.94 -4.23 3.87
N LYS A 30 2.33 -4.98 4.90
CA LYS A 30 1.41 -5.62 5.87
C LYS A 30 0.41 -4.65 6.51
N GLY A 31 0.85 -3.42 6.78
CA GLY A 31 0.01 -2.37 7.35
C GLY A 31 -1.15 -1.97 6.42
N ILE A 32 -0.98 -2.01 5.10
CA ILE A 32 -2.02 -1.66 4.13
C ILE A 32 -3.20 -2.63 4.24
N TRP A 33 -2.92 -3.94 4.33
CA TRP A 33 -3.96 -4.98 4.35
C TRP A 33 -4.94 -4.85 5.51
N LYS A 34 -4.53 -4.21 6.61
CA LYS A 34 -5.37 -3.98 7.79
C LYS A 34 -5.99 -2.58 7.86
N SER A 35 -5.59 -1.67 6.98
CA SER A 35 -6.03 -0.27 7.01
C SER A 35 -7.50 -0.11 6.62
N GLU A 36 -8.16 0.88 7.23
CA GLU A 36 -9.53 1.26 6.85
C GLU A 36 -9.55 1.97 5.48
N ASP A 37 -8.45 2.66 5.15
CA ASP A 37 -8.25 3.25 3.82
C ASP A 37 -8.35 2.21 2.69
N LEU A 38 -7.80 1.00 2.87
CA LEU A 38 -7.90 -0.06 1.85
C LEU A 38 -9.35 -0.51 1.66
N LYS A 39 -10.08 -0.73 2.76
CA LYS A 39 -11.50 -1.14 2.71
C LYS A 39 -12.35 -0.07 2.04
N THR A 40 -12.15 1.20 2.42
CA THR A 40 -12.82 2.36 1.84
C THR A 40 -12.53 2.49 0.34
N GLY A 41 -11.27 2.34 -0.05
CA GLY A 41 -10.85 2.39 -1.45
C GLY A 41 -11.51 1.31 -2.30
N LEU A 42 -11.53 0.06 -1.82
CA LEU A 42 -12.16 -1.06 -2.53
C LEU A 42 -13.69 -0.89 -2.65
N ALA A 43 -14.36 -0.46 -1.57
CA ALA A 43 -15.79 -0.20 -1.59
C ALA A 43 -16.15 0.91 -2.58
N SER A 44 -15.42 2.04 -2.53
CA SER A 44 -15.63 3.16 -3.44
C SER A 44 -15.33 2.78 -4.90
N LEU A 45 -14.28 1.99 -5.15
CA LEU A 45 -13.94 1.51 -6.49
C LEU A 45 -15.09 0.67 -7.06
N ALA A 46 -15.65 -0.23 -6.26
CA ALA A 46 -16.77 -1.07 -6.68
C ALA A 46 -18.07 -0.28 -6.92
N SER A 47 -18.36 0.74 -6.11
CA SER A 47 -19.63 1.47 -6.17
C SER A 47 -19.64 2.66 -7.12
N ALA A 48 -18.51 3.38 -7.24
CA ALA A 48 -18.43 4.67 -7.91
C ALA A 48 -17.25 4.78 -8.90
N GLY A 49 -16.44 3.74 -9.03
CA GLY A 49 -15.25 3.74 -9.87
C GLY A 49 -14.04 4.45 -9.24
N PRO A 50 -12.93 4.57 -9.98
CA PRO A 50 -11.70 5.14 -9.47
C PRO A 50 -11.83 6.64 -9.17
N GLY A 51 -11.11 7.12 -8.16
CA GLY A 51 -11.01 8.56 -7.82
C GLY A 51 -12.13 9.11 -6.94
N ALA A 52 -13.15 8.33 -6.60
CA ALA A 52 -14.26 8.76 -5.74
C ALA A 52 -13.97 8.61 -4.24
N ALA A 53 -12.97 7.82 -3.86
CA ALA A 53 -12.66 7.52 -2.46
C ALA A 53 -12.04 8.72 -1.73
N ARG A 54 -12.32 8.83 -0.42
CA ARG A 54 -11.59 9.71 0.49
C ARG A 54 -10.78 8.87 1.46
N PHE A 55 -9.52 9.22 1.64
CA PHE A 55 -8.57 8.51 2.49
C PHE A 55 -8.16 9.39 3.66
N GLU A 56 -8.04 8.79 4.83
CA GLU A 56 -7.73 9.50 6.08
C GLU A 56 -6.37 9.11 6.64
N GLY A 57 -5.69 8.15 6.02
CA GLY A 57 -4.34 7.76 6.40
C GLY A 57 -4.29 6.75 7.53
N ARG A 58 -5.37 5.99 7.78
CA ARG A 58 -5.54 5.05 8.89
C ARG A 58 -6.08 3.68 8.45
#